data_AF-A0A960UYX5-F1
#
_entry.id   AF-A0A960UYX5-F1
#
_cell.length_a   1.000
_cell.length_b   1.000
_cell.length_c   1.000
_cell.angle_alpha   90.00
_cell.angle_beta   90.00
_cell.angle_gamma   90.00
#
_symmetry.space_group_name_H-M   'P 1'
#
loop_
_entity.id
_entity.type
_entity.pdbx_description
1 polymer ?
#
loop_
_entity_poly.entity_id
_entity_poly.type
_entity_poly.pdbx_seq_one_letter_code
_entity_poly.pdbx_strand_id
1 'polypeptide(L)'
;MSAHTPQEMQAIVDASAEAWNLFVRTGLETSIYDQLRQVYLPREAGQICLLHLYLSTFDTAERQSMHRDSELFLHYASGFIKELLPTNHLNPEYRQYNQKVFCKVIRRIMRHNSYRQSQDAIEITEYILGALELTRSMNCMILTWDRYREFAHRHHPDLLYQSMLIA
;
A
#
# COMPACT_ATOMS: atom_id res chain seq x y z
N MET A 1 23.45 21.98 -5.40
CA MET A 1 22.35 21.81 -4.43
C MET A 1 22.96 21.23 -3.17
N SER A 2 22.64 21.78 -1.99
CA SER A 2 23.23 21.33 -0.71
C SER A 2 22.76 19.91 -0.38
N ALA A 3 23.69 19.03 -0.03
CA ALA A 3 23.35 17.75 0.59
C ALA A 3 22.61 18.03 1.91
N HIS A 4 21.53 17.28 2.17
CA HIS A 4 20.83 17.35 3.46
C HIS A 4 21.78 17.04 4.62
N THR A 5 21.65 17.78 5.70
CA THR A 5 22.42 17.48 6.92
C THR A 5 21.94 16.16 7.54
N PRO A 6 22.79 15.44 8.29
CA PRO A 6 22.36 14.22 8.99
C PRO A 6 21.13 14.41 9.90
N GLN A 7 20.94 15.61 10.45
CA GLN A 7 19.79 15.97 11.30
C GLN A 7 18.51 16.11 10.47
N GLU A 8 18.56 16.81 9.33
CA GLU A 8 17.43 16.88 8.39
C GLU A 8 17.04 15.49 7.87
N MET A 9 18.04 14.64 7.58
CA MET A 9 17.79 13.26 7.17
C MET A 9 17.06 12.46 8.25
N GLN A 10 17.41 12.65 9.52
CA GLN A 10 16.76 11.95 10.61
C GLN A 10 15.32 12.45 10.81
N ALA A 11 15.07 13.75 10.70
CA ALA A 11 13.72 14.31 10.79
C ALA A 11 12.80 13.78 9.68
N ILE A 12 13.30 13.70 8.44
CA ILE A 12 12.54 13.13 7.30
C ILE A 12 12.21 11.66 7.53
N VAL A 13 13.16 10.87 8.02
CA VAL A 13 12.93 9.45 8.37
C VAL A 13 11.86 9.33 9.45
N ASP A 14 11.89 10.20 10.45
CA ASP A 14 10.98 10.13 11.60
C ASP A 14 9.55 10.47 11.19
N ALA A 15 9.36 11.58 10.48
CA ALA A 15 8.07 11.98 9.94
C ALA A 15 7.50 10.93 8.97
N SER A 16 8.35 10.38 8.10
CA SER A 16 7.92 9.34 7.15
C SER A 16 7.50 8.06 7.87
N ALA A 17 8.24 7.63 8.90
CA ALA A 17 7.90 6.45 9.68
C ALA A 17 6.60 6.62 10.47
N GLU A 18 6.34 7.82 10.99
CA GLU A 18 5.09 8.14 11.68
C GLU A 18 3.90 8.13 10.72
N ALA A 19 4.03 8.75 9.55
CA ALA A 19 3.00 8.74 8.51
C ALA A 19 2.67 7.31 8.05
N TRP A 20 3.68 6.47 7.83
CA TRP A 20 3.48 5.06 7.49
C TRP A 20 2.78 4.28 8.61
N ASN A 21 3.16 4.48 9.87
CA ASN A 21 2.48 3.84 10.99
C ASN A 21 1.01 4.26 11.09
N LEU A 22 0.70 5.55 10.92
CA LEU A 22 -0.66 6.05 10.93
C LEU A 22 -1.49 5.46 9.78
N PHE A 23 -0.91 5.43 8.58
CA PHE A 23 -1.52 4.84 7.41
C PHE A 23 -1.86 3.35 7.62
N VAL A 24 -0.90 2.58 8.14
CA VAL A 24 -1.10 1.15 8.43
C VAL A 24 -2.18 0.95 9.48
N ARG A 25 -2.16 1.70 10.58
CA ARG A 25 -3.19 1.61 11.62
C ARG A 25 -4.58 1.90 11.07
N THR A 26 -4.70 2.96 10.28
CA THR A 26 -5.96 3.31 9.61
C THR A 26 -6.42 2.17 8.69
N GLY A 27 -5.51 1.55 7.94
CA GLY A 27 -5.79 0.38 7.11
C GLY A 27 -6.29 -0.82 7.90
N LEU A 28 -5.63 -1.14 9.02
CA LEU A 28 -6.00 -2.24 9.91
C LEU A 28 -7.36 -2.02 10.59
N GLU A 29 -7.73 -0.77 10.86
CA GLU A 29 -9.00 -0.39 11.48
C GLU A 29 -10.17 -0.37 10.48
N THR A 30 -9.92 -0.63 9.19
CA THR A 30 -10.99 -0.67 8.20
C THR A 30 -11.75 -1.99 8.22
N SER A 31 -13.08 -1.91 8.06
CA SER A 31 -13.95 -3.08 7.98
C SER A 31 -13.60 -4.03 6.83
N ILE A 32 -13.03 -3.49 5.74
CA ILE A 32 -12.55 -4.30 4.62
C ILE A 32 -11.37 -5.18 5.02
N TYR A 33 -10.45 -4.69 5.87
CA TYR A 33 -9.33 -5.48 6.36
C TYR A 33 -9.80 -6.64 7.22
N ASP A 34 -10.72 -6.39 8.17
CA ASP A 34 -11.29 -7.42 9.03
C ASP A 34 -11.92 -8.56 8.21
N GLN A 35 -12.62 -8.22 7.14
CA GLN A 35 -13.23 -9.21 6.24
C GLN A 35 -12.20 -9.96 5.42
N LEU A 36 -11.18 -9.26 4.90
CA LEU A 36 -10.08 -9.89 4.18
C LEU A 36 -9.32 -10.88 5.08
N ARG A 37 -9.17 -10.58 6.37
CA ARG A 37 -8.50 -11.45 7.35
C ARG A 37 -9.22 -12.76 7.63
N GLN A 38 -10.51 -12.85 7.32
CA GLN A 38 -11.26 -14.10 7.41
C GLN A 38 -10.91 -15.07 6.26
N VAL A 39 -10.32 -14.57 5.18
CA VAL A 39 -10.07 -15.33 3.94
C VAL A 39 -8.58 -15.46 3.63
N TYR A 40 -7.79 -14.42 3.93
CA TYR A 40 -6.39 -14.30 3.53
C TYR A 40 -5.46 -14.14 4.73
N LEU A 41 -4.19 -14.53 4.54
CA LEU A 41 -3.13 -14.29 5.52
C LEU A 41 -2.92 -12.78 5.74
N PRO A 42 -2.42 -12.32 6.91
CA PRO A 42 -2.28 -10.90 7.22
C PRO A 42 -1.55 -10.08 6.15
N ARG A 43 -0.51 -10.65 5.56
CA ARG A 43 0.27 -10.03 4.48
C ARG A 43 -0.56 -9.82 3.21
N GLU A 44 -1.28 -10.84 2.78
CA GLU A 44 -2.10 -10.82 1.58
C GLU A 44 -3.33 -9.91 1.78
N ALA A 45 -3.97 -9.99 2.95
CA ALA A 45 -5.03 -9.08 3.35
C ALA A 45 -4.54 -7.62 3.33
N GLY A 46 -3.31 -7.37 3.79
CA GLY A 46 -2.70 -6.03 3.75
C GLY A 46 -2.47 -5.51 2.33
N GLN A 47 -2.01 -6.38 1.42
CA GLN A 47 -1.87 -6.05 0.00
C GLN A 47 -3.23 -5.68 -0.62
N ILE A 48 -4.25 -6.50 -0.41
CA ILE A 48 -5.58 -6.30 -0.99
C ILE A 48 -6.25 -5.06 -0.38
N CYS A 49 -6.12 -4.85 0.93
CA CYS A 49 -6.63 -3.66 1.63
C CYS A 49 -5.97 -2.39 1.09
N LEU A 50 -4.64 -2.40 0.93
CA LEU A 50 -3.90 -1.28 0.34
C LEU A 50 -4.39 -0.96 -1.07
N LEU A 51 -4.58 -1.99 -1.91
CA LEU A 51 -5.12 -1.81 -3.25
C LEU A 51 -6.55 -1.25 -3.22
N HIS A 52 -7.40 -1.74 -2.32
CA HIS A 52 -8.75 -1.22 -2.13
C HIS A 52 -8.76 0.27 -1.73
N LEU A 53 -7.92 0.65 -0.77
CA LEU A 53 -7.79 2.05 -0.33
C LEU A 53 -7.25 2.95 -1.43
N TYR A 54 -6.37 2.44 -2.30
CA TYR A 54 -5.94 3.20 -3.48
C TYR A 54 -7.10 3.38 -4.46
N LEU A 55 -7.81 2.30 -4.78
CA LEU A 55 -8.94 2.34 -5.70
C LEU A 55 -10.07 3.24 -5.22
N SER A 56 -10.29 3.36 -3.90
CA SER A 56 -11.33 4.22 -3.34
C SER A 56 -11.07 5.72 -3.49
N THR A 57 -9.86 6.11 -3.92
CA THR A 57 -9.54 7.50 -4.28
C THR A 57 -10.08 7.91 -5.65
N PHE A 58 -10.41 6.93 -6.49
CA PHE A 58 -11.01 7.13 -7.80
C PHE A 58 -12.52 7.13 -7.72
N ASP A 59 -13.16 7.83 -8.65
CA ASP A 59 -14.61 7.77 -8.75
C ASP A 59 -15.08 6.38 -9.23
N THR A 60 -16.39 6.14 -9.19
CA THR A 60 -16.91 4.83 -9.56
C THR A 60 -16.79 4.53 -11.06
N ALA A 61 -16.86 5.55 -11.93
CA ALA A 61 -16.74 5.36 -13.36
C ALA A 61 -15.30 4.98 -13.76
N GLU A 62 -14.31 5.60 -13.13
CA GLU A 62 -12.89 5.27 -13.25
C GLU A 62 -12.61 3.85 -12.76
N ARG A 63 -13.13 3.48 -11.60
CA ARG A 63 -13.00 2.10 -11.08
C ARG A 63 -13.61 1.05 -12.01
N GLN A 64 -14.80 1.31 -12.54
CA GLN A 64 -15.43 0.41 -13.51
C GLN A 64 -14.62 0.32 -14.81
N SER A 65 -14.03 1.42 -15.25
CA SER A 65 -13.18 1.46 -16.43
C SER A 65 -11.91 0.63 -16.22
N MET A 66 -11.22 0.80 -15.09
CA MET A 66 -10.07 -0.04 -14.70
C MET A 66 -10.43 -1.52 -14.56
N HIS A 67 -11.66 -1.85 -14.15
CA HIS A 67 -12.11 -3.24 -14.08
C HIS A 67 -12.32 -3.88 -15.46
N ARG A 68 -12.70 -3.08 -16.47
CA ARG A 68 -12.96 -3.56 -17.85
C ARG A 68 -11.72 -3.48 -18.73
N ASP A 69 -10.80 -2.57 -18.43
CA ASP A 69 -9.61 -2.28 -19.21
C ASP A 69 -8.35 -2.53 -18.37
N SER A 70 -7.67 -3.64 -18.69
CA SER A 70 -6.43 -4.03 -18.02
C SER A 70 -5.26 -3.09 -18.32
N GLU A 71 -5.23 -2.44 -19.49
CA GLU A 71 -4.17 -1.49 -19.83
C GLU A 71 -4.31 -0.22 -18.99
N LEU A 72 -5.55 0.24 -18.81
CA LEU A 72 -5.86 1.37 -17.95
C LEU A 72 -5.49 1.08 -16.49
N PHE A 73 -5.85 -0.11 -15.97
CA PHE A 73 -5.41 -0.54 -14.64
C PHE A 73 -3.87 -0.53 -14.52
N LEU A 74 -3.16 -1.12 -15.48
CA LEU A 74 -1.69 -1.17 -15.45
C LEU A 74 -1.05 0.23 -15.50
N HIS A 75 -1.67 1.18 -16.20
CA HIS A 75 -1.25 2.58 -16.22
C HIS A 75 -1.31 3.19 -14.82
N TYR A 76 -2.46 3.13 -14.14
CA TYR A 76 -2.63 3.67 -12.78
C TYR A 76 -1.78 2.92 -11.75
N ALA A 77 -1.73 1.59 -11.81
CA ALA A 77 -0.87 0.76 -10.98
C ALA A 77 0.62 1.14 -11.10
N SER A 78 1.08 1.49 -12.31
CA SER A 78 2.46 1.96 -12.53
C SER A 78 2.70 3.31 -11.85
N GLY A 79 1.72 4.20 -11.87
CA GLY A 79 1.73 5.48 -11.14
C GLY A 79 1.85 5.27 -9.64
N PHE A 80 0.96 4.45 -9.07
CA PHE A 80 0.94 4.11 -7.65
C PHE A 80 2.27 3.56 -7.14
N ILE A 81 2.87 2.62 -7.89
CA ILE A 81 4.19 2.06 -7.56
C ILE A 81 5.27 3.15 -7.56
N LYS A 82 5.26 4.06 -8.53
CA LYS A 82 6.24 5.16 -8.62
C LYS A 82 6.09 6.18 -7.50
N GLU A 83 4.86 6.45 -7.07
CA GLU A 83 4.57 7.40 -5.99
C GLU A 83 4.97 6.84 -4.63
N LEU A 84 4.67 5.56 -4.35
CA LEU A 84 5.02 4.93 -3.08
C LEU A 84 6.49 4.51 -2.98
N LEU A 85 7.15 4.25 -4.12
CA LEU A 85 8.59 4.06 -4.21
C LEU A 85 9.19 5.19 -5.04
N PRO A 86 9.59 6.32 -4.41
CA PRO A 86 10.26 7.42 -5.08
C PRO A 86 11.68 7.05 -5.57
N THR A 87 12.00 5.77 -5.72
CA THR A 87 13.27 5.26 -6.24
C THR A 87 13.39 5.41 -7.76
N ASN A 88 12.29 5.73 -8.45
CA ASN A 88 12.25 5.88 -9.91
C ASN A 88 12.63 7.28 -10.43
N HIS A 89 13.27 8.14 -9.62
CA HIS A 89 13.84 9.37 -10.15
C HIS A 89 14.98 9.06 -11.15
N LEU A 90 15.05 9.88 -12.21
CA LEU A 90 16.06 9.80 -13.26
C LEU A 90 17.47 10.13 -12.73
N ASN A 91 17.59 10.84 -11.61
CA ASN A 91 18.87 11.14 -10.96
C ASN A 91 19.34 9.98 -10.06
N PRO A 92 20.47 9.32 -10.37
CA PRO A 92 21.01 8.19 -9.60
C PRO A 92 21.32 8.51 -8.13
N GLU A 93 21.77 9.73 -7.82
CA GLU A 93 22.09 10.15 -6.46
C GLU A 93 20.83 10.28 -5.61
N TYR A 94 19.77 10.84 -6.20
CA TYR A 94 18.47 10.98 -5.56
C TYR A 94 17.79 9.62 -5.34
N ARG A 95 17.97 8.68 -6.28
CA ARG A 95 17.55 7.29 -6.13
C ARG A 95 18.23 6.61 -4.94
N GLN A 96 19.57 6.73 -4.83
CA GLN A 96 20.31 6.16 -3.70
C GLN A 96 19.91 6.80 -2.36
N TYR A 97 19.64 8.11 -2.37
CA TYR A 97 19.15 8.84 -1.21
C TYR A 97 17.78 8.31 -0.73
N ASN A 98 16.79 8.24 -1.62
CA ASN A 98 15.45 7.75 -1.30
C ASN A 98 15.46 6.30 -0.84
N GLN A 99 16.28 5.45 -1.46
CA GLN A 99 16.47 4.06 -1.00
C GLN A 99 17.02 3.98 0.42
N LYS A 100 17.97 4.84 0.80
CA LYS A 100 18.52 4.89 2.16
C LYS A 100 17.48 5.35 3.18
N VAL A 101 16.73 6.41 2.87
CA VAL A 101 15.65 6.92 3.74
C VAL A 101 14.58 5.84 3.92
N PHE A 102 14.11 5.26 2.83
CA PHE A 102 13.13 4.18 2.86
C PHE A 102 13.60 2.98 3.69
N CYS A 103 14.83 2.47 3.47
CA CYS A 103 15.38 1.39 4.28
C CYS A 103 15.44 1.75 5.78
N LYS A 104 15.76 3.00 6.13
CA LYS A 104 15.79 3.46 7.52
C LYS A 104 14.39 3.53 8.13
N VAL A 105 13.39 4.02 7.38
CA VAL A 105 11.98 4.04 7.78
C VAL A 105 11.49 2.62 8.07
N ILE A 106 11.68 1.69 7.14
CA ILE A 106 11.29 0.29 7.33
C ILE A 106 12.00 -0.33 8.54
N ARG A 107 13.31 -0.16 8.68
CA ARG A 107 14.04 -0.67 9.86
C ARG A 107 13.52 -0.09 11.16
N ARG A 108 13.15 1.20 11.20
CA ARG A 108 12.61 1.85 12.39
C ARG A 108 11.24 1.27 12.74
N ILE A 109 10.34 1.15 11.77
CA ILE A 109 9.01 0.59 12.00
C ILE A 109 9.11 -0.88 12.44
N MET A 110 9.93 -1.67 11.76
CA MET A 110 10.18 -3.07 12.13
C MET A 110 10.71 -3.17 13.56
N ARG A 111 11.70 -2.36 13.95
CA ARG A 111 12.22 -2.33 15.32
C ARG A 111 11.13 -1.97 16.33
N HIS A 112 10.36 -0.91 16.07
CA HIS A 112 9.33 -0.44 17.00
C HIS A 112 8.27 -1.51 17.29
N ASN A 113 7.92 -2.32 16.28
CA ASN A 113 6.91 -3.37 16.41
C ASN A 113 7.50 -4.70 16.88
N SER A 114 8.71 -5.09 16.43
CA SER A 114 9.34 -6.36 16.80
C SER A 114 9.61 -6.51 18.30
N TYR A 115 9.79 -5.40 19.03
CA TYR A 115 10.01 -5.43 20.48
C TYR A 115 8.74 -5.74 21.30
N ARG A 116 7.54 -5.64 20.72
CA ARG A 116 6.29 -5.76 21.49
C ARG A 116 5.75 -7.19 21.61
N GLN A 117 6.22 -8.13 20.78
CA GLN A 117 5.77 -9.55 20.73
C GLN A 117 4.23 -9.76 20.81
N SER A 118 3.43 -8.73 20.57
CA SER A 118 1.98 -8.81 20.59
C SER A 118 1.46 -9.23 19.22
N GLN A 119 0.28 -9.87 19.20
CA GLN A 119 -0.39 -10.23 17.95
C GLN A 119 -0.57 -9.01 17.02
N ASP A 120 -0.97 -7.87 17.58
CA ASP A 120 -1.09 -6.60 16.86
C ASP A 120 0.23 -6.17 16.20
N ALA A 121 1.36 -6.40 16.86
CA ALA A 121 2.66 -6.00 16.32
C ALA A 121 3.09 -6.90 15.16
N ILE A 122 2.72 -8.18 15.19
CA ILE A 122 2.91 -9.11 14.07
C ILE A 122 2.03 -8.67 12.90
N GLU A 123 0.78 -8.32 13.17
CA GLU A 123 -0.19 -7.92 12.13
C GLU A 123 0.22 -6.62 11.43
N ILE A 124 0.64 -5.60 12.19
CA ILE A 124 1.24 -4.37 11.65
C ILE A 124 2.45 -4.69 10.78
N THR A 125 3.32 -5.58 11.25
CA THR A 125 4.54 -5.97 10.54
C THR A 125 4.21 -6.63 9.21
N GLU A 126 3.30 -7.61 9.21
CA GLU A 126 2.90 -8.33 8.00
C GLU A 126 2.16 -7.43 7.01
N TYR A 127 1.33 -6.49 7.49
CA TYR A 127 0.70 -5.48 6.64
C TYR A 127 1.74 -4.63 5.90
N ILE A 128 2.75 -4.14 6.64
CA ILE A 128 3.84 -3.35 6.05
C ILE A 128 4.58 -4.16 5.02
N LEU A 129 4.99 -5.39 5.35
CA LEU A 129 5.68 -6.27 4.40
C LEU A 129 4.84 -6.49 3.14
N GLY A 130 3.53 -6.66 3.28
CA GLY A 130 2.59 -6.73 2.16
C GLY A 130 2.61 -5.48 1.30
N ALA A 131 2.52 -4.30 1.92
CA ALA A 131 2.60 -3.02 1.21
C ALA A 131 3.93 -2.84 0.45
N LEU A 132 5.05 -3.25 1.06
CA LEU A 132 6.36 -3.21 0.41
C LEU A 132 6.45 -4.18 -0.78
N GLU A 133 5.91 -5.39 -0.65
CA GLU A 133 5.89 -6.36 -1.75
C GLU A 133 5.03 -5.87 -2.92
N LEU A 134 3.84 -5.35 -2.62
CA LEU A 134 2.90 -4.81 -3.61
C LEU A 134 3.55 -3.69 -4.43
N THR A 135 4.24 -2.78 -3.74
CA THR A 135 4.86 -1.62 -4.38
C THR A 135 6.12 -1.98 -5.15
N ARG A 136 6.85 -3.04 -4.78
CA ARG A 136 8.12 -3.40 -5.43
C ARG A 136 7.97 -4.18 -6.74
N SER A 137 6.79 -4.70 -7.05
CA SER A 137 6.61 -5.63 -8.16
C SER A 137 5.26 -5.45 -8.86
N MET A 138 5.30 -5.13 -10.14
CA MET A 138 4.08 -5.12 -10.97
C MET A 138 3.41 -6.51 -11.01
N ASN A 139 4.20 -7.59 -10.99
CA ASN A 139 3.63 -8.93 -10.91
C ASN A 139 2.87 -9.15 -9.59
N CYS A 140 3.37 -8.63 -8.47
CA CYS A 140 2.64 -8.69 -7.21
C CYS A 140 1.34 -7.88 -7.30
N MET A 141 1.39 -6.68 -7.89
CA MET A 141 0.22 -5.85 -8.12
C MET A 141 -0.87 -6.57 -8.93
N ILE A 142 -0.50 -7.23 -10.02
CA ILE A 142 -1.43 -8.00 -10.86
C ILE A 142 -2.05 -9.14 -10.06
N LEU A 143 -1.25 -9.92 -9.33
CA LEU A 143 -1.76 -11.01 -8.50
C LEU A 143 -2.70 -10.51 -7.40
N THR A 144 -2.35 -9.39 -6.76
CA THR A 144 -3.21 -8.75 -5.75
C THR A 144 -4.51 -8.23 -6.37
N TRP A 145 -4.46 -7.69 -7.59
CA TRP A 145 -5.65 -7.27 -8.33
C TRP A 145 -6.58 -8.43 -8.65
N ASP A 146 -6.05 -9.57 -9.11
CA ASP A 146 -6.85 -10.77 -9.37
C ASP A 146 -7.54 -11.26 -8.09
N ARG A 147 -6.80 -11.30 -6.96
CA ARG A 147 -7.36 -11.63 -5.64
C ARG A 147 -8.41 -10.63 -5.18
N TYR A 148 -8.19 -9.34 -5.41
CA TYR A 148 -9.15 -8.29 -5.09
C TYR A 148 -10.45 -8.49 -5.87
N ARG A 149 -10.37 -8.75 -7.18
CA ARG A 149 -11.54 -9.01 -8.03
C ARG A 149 -12.29 -10.25 -7.60
N GLU A 150 -11.58 -11.32 -7.27
CA GLU A 150 -12.16 -12.57 -6.75
C GLU A 150 -12.90 -12.33 -5.43
N PHE A 151 -12.25 -11.64 -4.48
CA PHE A 151 -12.84 -11.29 -3.19
C PHE A 151 -14.08 -10.40 -3.36
N ALA A 152 -13.96 -9.32 -4.13
CA ALA A 152 -15.04 -8.39 -4.36
C ALA A 152 -16.20 -9.07 -5.10
N HIS A 153 -15.95 -9.92 -6.08
CA HIS A 153 -17.02 -10.67 -6.75
C HIS A 153 -17.81 -11.57 -5.79
N ARG A 154 -17.13 -12.22 -4.83
CA ARG A 154 -17.76 -13.17 -3.90
C ARG A 154 -18.45 -12.50 -2.72
N HIS A 155 -17.88 -11.43 -2.18
CA HIS A 155 -18.29 -10.86 -0.90
C HIS A 155 -18.89 -9.46 -1.02
N HIS A 156 -18.55 -8.72 -2.07
CA HIS A 156 -18.92 -7.32 -2.24
C HIS A 156 -19.08 -6.95 -3.72
N PRO A 157 -20.04 -7.54 -4.44
CA PRO A 157 -20.23 -7.24 -5.86
C PRO A 157 -20.45 -5.74 -6.09
N ASP A 158 -21.03 -5.05 -5.10
CA ASP A 158 -21.23 -3.59 -5.09
C ASP A 158 -19.91 -2.80 -5.21
N LEU A 159 -18.79 -3.33 -4.70
CA LEU A 159 -17.46 -2.70 -4.84
C LEU A 159 -16.96 -2.73 -6.30
N LEU A 160 -17.44 -3.67 -7.12
CA LEU A 160 -17.11 -3.77 -8.54
C LEU A 160 -18.15 -3.08 -9.44
N TYR A 161 -19.40 -2.97 -8.98
CA TYR A 161 -20.54 -2.68 -9.84
C TYR A 161 -21.43 -1.51 -9.40
N GLN A 162 -21.04 -0.66 -8.43
CA GLN A 162 -21.89 0.48 -8.01
C GLN A 162 -22.05 1.60 -9.06
N SER A 163 -22.83 1.33 -10.09
CA SER A 163 -23.75 2.28 -10.69
C SER A 163 -25.15 1.78 -10.36
N MET A 164 -26.01 2.65 -9.83
CA MET A 164 -27.41 2.43 -9.43
C MET A 164 -27.64 2.09 -7.96
N LEU A 165 -27.48 3.07 -7.08
CA LEU A 165 -28.54 3.38 -6.11
C LEU A 165 -28.55 4.89 -5.88
N ILE A 166 -29.62 5.51 -6.38
CA ILE A 166 -30.03 6.89 -6.16
C ILE A 166 -30.33 7.06 -4.66
N ALA A 167 -29.88 8.18 -4.10
CA ALA A 167 -30.67 8.99 -3.18
C ALA A 167 -30.49 10.45 -3.59
#